data_AF-A0A6C0LLK9-F1
#
_entry.id   AF-A0A6C0LLK9-F1
#
_cell.length_a   1.000
_cell.length_b   1.000
_cell.length_c   1.000
_cell.angle_alpha   90.00
_cell.angle_beta   90.00
_cell.angle_gamma   90.00
#
_symmetry.space_group_name_H-M   'P 1'
#
loop_
_entity.id
_entity.type
_entity.pdbx_description
1 polymer ?
#
loop_
_entity_poly.entity_id
_entity_poly.type
_entity_poly.pdbx_seq_one_letter_code
_entity_poly.pdbx_strand_id
1 'polypeptide(L)'
;MYYKIILNNKANNIARCIYDKIKNIRSENKEWLVNSTNGYIFAHLELPLYENEKDYFEKIIYEYGIQKAIEKFVLNKKCYEVIMNLVDNDEKKVYLGIVYYIISEYFEYMSFEYVSV
;
A
#
# COMPACT_ATOMS: atom_id res chain seq x y z
N MET A 1 0.51 12.37 22.07
CA MET A 1 -0.50 12.13 21.02
C MET A 1 -0.07 10.88 20.26
N TYR A 2 -0.96 9.91 20.09
CA TYR A 2 -0.66 8.66 19.41
C TYR A 2 -1.37 8.61 18.07
N TYR A 3 -0.86 7.78 17.16
CA TYR A 3 -1.46 7.46 15.87
C TYR A 3 -1.81 5.99 15.81
N LYS A 4 -2.93 5.67 15.18
CA LYS A 4 -3.37 4.31 14.87
C LYS A 4 -3.68 4.18 13.38
N ILE A 5 -3.54 2.96 12.87
CA ILE A 5 -3.87 2.62 11.48
C ILE A 5 -5.39 2.41 11.37
N ILE A 6 -5.98 2.94 10.30
CA ILE A 6 -7.38 2.74 9.91
C ILE A 6 -7.41 2.21 8.48
N LEU A 7 -8.35 1.32 8.21
CA LEU A 7 -8.66 0.86 6.87
C LEU A 7 -9.90 1.61 6.38
N ASN A 8 -9.75 2.50 5.39
CA ASN A 8 -10.82 3.38 4.91
C ASN A 8 -11.88 2.65 4.06
N ASN A 9 -11.51 1.52 3.45
CA ASN A 9 -12.38 0.66 2.67
C ASN A 9 -12.01 -0.82 2.87
N LYS A 10 -13.00 -1.68 3.11
CA LYS A 10 -12.82 -3.12 3.36
C LYS A 10 -13.02 -4.00 2.13
N ALA A 11 -13.28 -3.41 0.96
CA ALA A 11 -13.57 -4.14 -0.28
C ALA A 11 -12.34 -4.89 -0.83
N ASN A 12 -11.12 -4.40 -0.56
CA ASN A 12 -9.90 -5.04 -1.01
C ASN A 12 -9.40 -6.08 0.01
N ASN A 13 -9.35 -7.35 -0.40
CA ASN A 13 -8.98 -8.46 0.47
C ASN A 13 -7.51 -8.42 0.93
N ILE A 14 -6.58 -7.93 0.10
CA ILE A 14 -5.18 -7.76 0.48
C ILE A 14 -5.06 -6.70 1.58
N ALA A 15 -5.64 -5.52 1.34
CA ALA A 15 -5.60 -4.43 2.30
C ALA A 15 -6.22 -4.86 3.64
N ARG A 16 -7.33 -5.60 3.59
CA ARG A 16 -7.95 -6.18 4.79
C ARG A 16 -7.05 -7.20 5.49
N CYS A 17 -6.43 -8.13 4.75
CA CYS A 17 -5.54 -9.14 5.30
C CYS A 17 -4.34 -8.51 6.02
N ILE A 18 -3.72 -7.50 5.39
CA ILE A 18 -2.62 -6.73 5.99
C ILE A 18 -3.12 -6.00 7.23
N TYR A 19 -4.24 -5.27 7.12
CA TYR A 19 -4.81 -4.52 8.24
C TYR A 19 -5.11 -5.40 9.45
N ASP A 20 -5.70 -6.58 9.26
CA ASP A 20 -6.02 -7.48 10.37
C ASP A 20 -4.78 -7.92 11.16
N LYS A 21 -3.60 -7.95 10.54
CA LYS A 21 -2.31 -8.23 11.19
C LYS A 21 -1.73 -7.03 11.95
N ILE A 22 -1.96 -5.80 11.47
CA ILE A 22 -1.25 -4.60 11.95
C ILE A 22 -2.16 -3.59 12.68
N LYS A 23 -3.48 -3.79 12.71
CA LYS A 23 -4.48 -2.85 13.26
C LYS A 23 -4.27 -2.43 14.71
N ASN A 24 -3.56 -3.24 15.49
CA ASN A 24 -3.30 -2.97 16.91
C ASN A 24 -2.02 -2.13 17.15
N ILE A 25 -1.20 -1.93 16.11
CA ILE A 25 0.02 -1.12 16.22
C ILE A 25 -0.36 0.35 16.41
N ARG A 26 0.27 0.98 17.40
CA ARG A 26 0.10 2.39 17.75
C ARG A 26 1.48 3.01 17.93
N SER A 27 1.64 4.26 17.55
CA SER A 27 2.92 4.98 17.71
C SER A 27 2.70 6.47 17.89
N GLU A 28 3.55 7.12 18.69
CA GLU A 28 3.62 8.59 18.74
C GLU A 28 4.27 9.17 17.48
N ASN A 29 5.07 8.36 16.78
CA ASN A 29 5.72 8.73 15.53
C ASN A 29 4.87 8.27 14.33
N LYS A 30 4.17 9.23 13.71
CA LYS A 30 3.35 9.00 12.51
C LYS A 30 4.16 8.49 11.33
N GLU A 31 5.34 9.06 11.09
CA GLU A 31 6.19 8.69 9.95
C GLU A 31 6.67 7.24 10.08
N TRP A 32 7.09 6.84 11.28
CA TRP A 32 7.44 5.45 11.56
C TRP A 32 6.26 4.50 11.32
N LEU A 33 5.04 4.90 11.73
CA LEU A 33 3.84 4.09 11.52
C LEU A 33 3.49 3.93 10.03
N VAL A 34 3.65 5.00 9.25
CA VAL A 34 3.49 5.00 7.79
C VAL A 34 4.53 4.08 7.15
N ASN A 35 5.80 4.26 7.46
CA ASN A 35 6.89 3.46 6.89
C ASN A 35 6.78 1.97 7.26
N SER A 36 6.37 1.68 8.49
CA SER A 36 6.12 0.30 8.92
C SER A 36 4.97 -0.33 8.14
N THR A 37 3.85 0.39 7.99
CA THR A 37 2.69 -0.06 7.20
C THR A 37 3.08 -0.32 5.74
N ASN A 38 3.83 0.60 5.14
CA ASN A 38 4.37 0.45 3.78
C ASN A 38 5.27 -0.79 3.66
N GLY A 39 6.13 -1.04 4.64
CA GLY A 39 6.94 -2.26 4.71
C GLY A 39 6.10 -3.54 4.75
N TYR A 40 5.02 -3.55 5.54
CA TYR A 40 4.08 -4.68 5.57
C TYR A 40 3.35 -4.89 4.23
N ILE A 41 2.99 -3.82 3.54
CA ILE A 41 2.36 -3.91 2.21
C ILE A 41 3.35 -4.53 1.23
N PHE A 42 4.57 -4.00 1.15
CA PHE A 42 5.59 -4.48 0.22
C PHE A 42 5.92 -5.95 0.47
N ALA A 43 6.23 -6.31 1.72
CA ALA A 43 6.51 -7.70 2.10
C ALA A 43 5.34 -8.66 1.84
N HIS A 44 4.10 -8.17 1.87
CA HIS A 44 2.95 -8.99 1.51
C HIS A 44 2.88 -9.23 0.00
N LEU A 45 3.11 -8.20 -0.82
CA LEU A 45 3.07 -8.30 -2.28
C LEU A 45 4.22 -9.15 -2.85
N GLU A 46 5.34 -9.25 -2.12
CA GLU A 46 6.47 -10.12 -2.47
C GLU A 46 6.31 -11.58 -2.00
N LEU A 47 5.19 -11.95 -1.36
CA LEU A 47 5.01 -13.34 -0.93
C LEU A 47 5.02 -14.29 -2.15
N PRO A 48 5.66 -15.47 -2.05
CA PRO A 48 5.75 -16.45 -3.15
C PRO A 48 4.40 -16.88 -3.73
N LEU A 49 3.32 -16.72 -2.96
CA LEU A 49 1.97 -17.02 -3.44
C LEU A 49 1.54 -16.13 -4.62
N TYR A 50 2.19 -14.98 -4.82
CA TYR A 50 1.96 -14.07 -5.95
C TYR A 50 3.00 -14.21 -7.08
N GLU A 51 3.99 -15.11 -6.97
CA GLU A 51 5.09 -15.25 -7.96
C GLU A 51 4.60 -15.56 -9.38
N ASN A 52 3.44 -16.22 -9.51
CA ASN A 52 2.82 -16.53 -10.80
C ASN A 52 1.57 -15.67 -11.09
N GLU A 53 1.31 -14.64 -10.28
CA GLU A 53 0.03 -13.93 -10.27
C GLU A 53 0.08 -12.52 -10.88
N LYS A 54 0.77 -12.37 -12.01
CA LYS A 54 0.67 -11.14 -12.84
C LYS A 54 -0.81 -10.79 -13.09
N ASP A 55 -1.63 -11.79 -13.37
CA ASP A 55 -3.07 -11.66 -13.60
C ASP A 55 -3.83 -11.12 -12.37
N TYR A 56 -3.38 -11.45 -11.16
CA TYR A 56 -4.00 -10.96 -9.92
C TYR A 56 -3.69 -9.48 -9.68
N PHE A 57 -2.43 -9.09 -9.87
CA PHE A 57 -2.02 -7.69 -9.77
C PHE A 57 -2.63 -6.84 -10.88
N GLU A 58 -2.72 -7.36 -12.09
CA GLU A 58 -3.45 -6.74 -13.20
C GLU A 58 -4.93 -6.55 -12.85
N LYS A 59 -5.56 -7.53 -12.18
CA LYS A 59 -6.93 -7.39 -11.70
C LYS A 59 -7.09 -6.27 -10.68
N ILE A 60 -6.15 -6.09 -9.75
CA ILE A 60 -6.18 -4.95 -8.81
C ILE A 60 -6.11 -3.62 -9.57
N ILE A 61 -5.21 -3.50 -10.54
CA ILE A 61 -5.06 -2.30 -11.37
C ILE A 61 -6.35 -2.06 -12.18
N TYR A 62 -6.94 -3.12 -12.71
CA TYR A 62 -8.19 -3.08 -13.46
C TYR A 62 -9.35 -2.58 -12.58
N GLU A 63 -9.54 -3.14 -11.39
CA GLU A 63 -10.58 -2.74 -10.43
C GLU A 63 -10.41 -1.30 -9.93
N TYR A 64 -9.17 -0.82 -9.81
CA TYR A 64 -8.87 0.58 -9.50
C TYR A 64 -9.19 1.53 -10.68
N GLY A 65 -9.21 1.00 -11.90
CA GLY A 65 -9.42 1.72 -13.15
C GLY A 65 -8.09 2.02 -13.86
N ILE A 66 -7.84 1.33 -14.98
CA ILE A 66 -6.59 1.43 -15.75
C ILE A 66 -6.25 2.88 -16.11
N GLN A 67 -7.21 3.65 -16.62
CA GLN A 67 -6.98 5.04 -17.00
C GLN A 67 -6.52 5.89 -15.80
N LYS A 68 -7.21 5.73 -14.66
CA LYS A 68 -6.87 6.42 -13.41
C LYS A 68 -5.48 6.01 -12.91
N ALA A 69 -5.11 4.73 -13.03
CA ALA A 69 -3.79 4.24 -12.65
C ALA A 69 -2.69 4.86 -13.53
N ILE A 70 -2.90 4.90 -14.85
CA ILE A 70 -1.96 5.51 -15.80
C ILE A 70 -1.76 6.99 -15.49
N GLU A 71 -2.85 7.75 -15.35
CA GLU A 71 -2.80 9.19 -15.07
C GLU A 71 -2.06 9.49 -13.76
N LYS A 72 -2.35 8.72 -12.71
CA LYS A 72 -1.80 8.97 -11.38
C LYS A 72 -0.37 8.49 -11.20
N PHE A 73 -0.02 7.33 -11.76
CA PHE A 73 1.24 6.65 -11.43
C PHE A 73 2.26 6.63 -12.57
N VAL A 74 1.82 6.69 -13.83
CA VAL A 74 2.71 6.61 -14.99
C VAL A 74 2.97 7.99 -15.59
N LEU A 75 1.91 8.79 -15.82
CA LEU A 75 2.06 10.13 -16.39
C LEU A 75 2.58 11.17 -15.39
N ASN A 76 2.37 10.94 -14.09
CA ASN A 76 2.97 11.76 -13.05
C ASN A 76 4.44 11.37 -12.86
N LYS A 77 5.35 12.15 -13.45
CA LYS A 77 6.80 11.91 -13.41
C LYS A 77 7.35 11.65 -12.00
N LYS A 78 6.90 12.41 -11.00
CA LYS A 78 7.36 12.24 -9.61
C LYS A 78 6.93 10.89 -9.04
N CYS A 79 5.69 10.47 -9.28
CA CYS A 79 5.21 9.16 -8.81
C CYS A 79 5.90 8.03 -9.56
N TYR A 80 6.08 8.18 -10.88
CA TYR A 80 6.74 7.18 -11.71
C TYR A 80 8.19 6.95 -11.29
N GLU A 81 8.96 8.01 -11.04
CA GLU A 81 10.34 7.91 -10.55
C GLU A 81 10.41 7.16 -9.21
N VAL A 82 9.47 7.40 -8.30
CA VAL A 82 9.44 6.68 -7.02
C VAL A 82 9.09 5.21 -7.23
N ILE A 83 8.13 4.89 -8.12
CA ILE A 83 7.82 3.50 -8.49
C ILE A 83 9.05 2.82 -9.08
N MET A 84 9.74 3.46 -10.02
CA MET A 84 10.94 2.88 -10.64
C MET A 84 12.04 2.63 -9.62
N ASN A 85 12.25 3.53 -8.66
CA ASN A 85 13.19 3.30 -7.56
C ASN A 85 12.75 2.16 -6.63
N LEU A 86 11.45 2.00 -6.39
CA LEU A 86 10.91 0.91 -5.57
C LEU A 86 11.15 -0.47 -6.20
N VAL A 87 11.17 -0.55 -7.54
CA VAL A 87 11.30 -1.81 -8.28
C VAL A 87 12.68 -1.99 -8.92
N ASP A 88 13.71 -1.35 -8.34
CA ASP A 88 15.10 -1.44 -8.78
C ASP A 88 15.32 -1.08 -10.27
N ASN A 89 14.53 -0.14 -10.77
CA ASN A 89 14.48 0.29 -12.17
C ASN A 89 14.13 -0.84 -13.17
N ASP A 90 13.50 -1.94 -12.72
CA ASP A 90 12.98 -2.99 -13.59
C ASP A 90 11.59 -2.61 -14.12
N GLU A 91 11.54 -2.13 -15.36
CA GLU A 91 10.28 -1.74 -16.03
C GLU A 91 9.25 -2.87 -16.05
N LYS A 92 9.68 -4.13 -16.08
CA LYS A 92 8.76 -5.28 -16.08
C LYS A 92 8.00 -5.38 -14.76
N LYS A 93 8.52 -4.80 -13.67
CA LYS A 93 7.93 -4.82 -12.33
C LYS A 93 7.13 -3.55 -12.01
N VAL A 94 6.96 -2.62 -12.94
CA VAL A 94 6.18 -1.38 -12.71
C VAL A 94 4.79 -1.67 -12.17
N TYR A 95 4.14 -2.75 -12.62
CA TYR A 95 2.84 -3.17 -12.10
C TYR A 95 2.86 -3.39 -10.57
N LEU A 96 3.96 -3.91 -10.00
CA LEU A 96 4.11 -4.18 -8.58
C LEU A 96 4.11 -2.86 -7.80
N GLY A 97 4.84 -1.86 -8.30
CA GLY A 97 4.85 -0.52 -7.71
C GLY A 97 3.49 0.17 -7.80
N ILE A 98 2.78 0.03 -8.92
CA ILE A 98 1.42 0.54 -9.06
C ILE A 98 0.49 -0.12 -8.03
N VAL A 99 0.51 -1.45 -7.92
CA VAL A 99 -0.31 -2.20 -6.94
C VAL A 99 0.03 -1.79 -5.51
N TYR A 100 1.32 -1.65 -5.18
CA TYR A 100 1.76 -1.16 -3.88
C TYR A 100 1.10 0.18 -3.52
N TYR A 101 1.07 1.14 -4.45
CA TYR A 101 0.44 2.42 -4.20
C TYR A 101 -1.08 2.33 -4.10
N ILE A 102 -1.72 1.54 -4.95
CA ILE A 102 -3.17 1.29 -4.88
C ILE A 102 -3.54 0.72 -3.51
N ILE A 103 -2.80 -0.28 -3.02
CA ILE A 103 -3.05 -0.89 -1.71
C ILE A 103 -2.77 0.11 -0.57
N SER A 104 -1.74 0.93 -0.69
CA SER A 104 -1.40 1.97 0.29
C SER A 104 -2.52 2.99 0.49
N GLU A 105 -3.31 3.30 -0.55
CA GLU A 105 -4.45 4.22 -0.47
C GLU A 105 -5.59 3.73 0.43
N TYR A 106 -5.62 2.43 0.78
CA TYR A 106 -6.62 1.90 1.70
C TYR A 106 -6.30 2.22 3.17
N PHE A 107 -5.06 2.63 3.48
CA PHE A 107 -4.58 2.86 4.84
C PHE A 107 -4.55 4.34 5.19
N GLU A 108 -5.24 4.68 6.27
CA GLU A 108 -5.26 6.01 6.87
C GLU A 108 -4.69 5.98 8.28
N TYR A 109 -4.32 7.15 8.80
CA TYR A 109 -3.68 7.29 10.09
C TYR A 109 -4.40 8.34 10.91
N MET A 110 -5.02 7.91 12.01
CA MET A 110 -5.81 8.78 12.88
C MET A 110 -5.05 9.05 14.17
N SER A 111 -4.97 10.33 14.55
CA SER A 111 -4.45 10.72 15.86
C SER A 111 -5.49 10.49 16.97
N PHE A 112 -5.02 10.18 18.16
CA PHE A 112 -5.83 10.05 19.35
C PHE A 112 -5.01 10.37 20.61
N GLU A 113 -5.70 10.75 21.68
CA GLU A 113 -5.09 10.91 23.00
C GLU A 113 -5.19 9.60 23.76
N TYR A 114 -4.07 9.15 24.34
CA TYR A 114 -4.06 7.97 25.19
C TYR A 114 -4.48 8.42 26.60
N VAL A 115 -5.74 8.20 26.94
CA VAL A 115 -6.22 8.37 28.32
C VAL A 115 -5.94 7.04 29.02
N SER A 116 -4.87 7.00 29.80
CA SER A 116 -4.63 5.91 30.75
C SER A 116 -5.72 5.98 31.82
N VAL A 117 -6.62 4.99 31.83
CA VAL A 117 -7.56 4.73 32.93
C VAL A 117 -6.80 4.10 34.09
#